data_AF-A0A920GL59-F1
#
_entry.id   AF-A0A920GL59-F1
#
_cell.length_a   1.000
_cell.length_b   1.000
_cell.length_c   1.000
_cell.angle_alpha   90.00
_cell.angle_beta   90.00
_cell.angle_gamma   90.00
#
_symmetry.space_group_name_H-M   'P 1'
#
loop_
_entity.id
_entity.type
_entity.pdbx_description
1 polymer ?
#
loop_
_entity_poly.entity_id
_entity_poly.type
_entity_poly.pdbx_seq_one_letter_code
_entity_poly.pdbx_strand_id
1 'polypeptide(L)'
;MTIDIALQEYGQKLLQNKRGGIVAIEPETGEILVNVSTPTYAPDLLVGRSRSENFNVLKNDTINRPLFDRGLQGQYPPGSPFKLVNALVAFQEGAITPRFRVLCNEGTIMAELIL
;
A
#
# COMPACT_ATOMS: atom_id res chain seq x y z
N MET A 1 -14.93 -11.55 9.61
CA MET A 1 -14.31 -10.61 8.65
C MET A 1 -14.01 -9.34 9.40
N THR A 2 -12.77 -8.84 9.34
CA THR A 2 -12.25 -7.77 10.22
C THR A 2 -12.35 -6.38 9.60
N ILE A 3 -12.78 -6.29 8.33
CA ILE A 3 -12.91 -5.03 7.60
C ILE A 3 -13.97 -4.15 8.26
N ASP A 4 -13.57 -2.90 8.55
CA ASP A 4 -14.49 -1.85 8.98
C ASP A 4 -15.06 -1.15 7.73
N ILE A 5 -16.38 -1.19 7.58
CA ILE A 5 -17.04 -0.66 6.38
C ILE A 5 -16.91 0.86 6.25
N ALA A 6 -16.94 1.60 7.36
CA ALA A 6 -16.85 3.05 7.33
C ALA A 6 -15.43 3.50 6.92
N LEU A 7 -14.41 2.81 7.43
CA LEU A 7 -13.02 3.05 7.04
C LEU A 7 -12.75 2.63 5.59
N GLN A 8 -13.33 1.51 5.15
CA GLN A 8 -13.23 1.04 3.77
C GLN A 8 -13.82 2.05 2.78
N GLU A 9 -15.03 2.56 3.05
CA GLU A 9 -15.68 3.61 2.24
C GLU A 9 -14.89 4.91 2.25
N TYR A 10 -14.33 5.28 3.40
CA TYR A 10 -13.47 6.45 3.50
C TYR A 10 -12.20 6.30 2.66
N GLY A 11 -11.53 5.15 2.72
CA GLY A 11 -10.37 4.83 1.89
C GLY A 11 -10.67 4.90 0.39
N GLN A 12 -11.85 4.42 -0.03
CA GLN A 12 -12.30 4.55 -1.41
C GLN A 12 -12.49 6.00 -1.84
N LYS A 13 -13.09 6.85 -0.98
CA LYS A 13 -13.24 8.29 -1.23
C LYS A 13 -11.89 8.98 -1.39
N LEU A 14 -10.91 8.66 -0.54
CA LEU A 14 -9.55 9.22 -0.62
C LEU A 14 -8.83 8.85 -1.92
N LEU A 15 -9.07 7.66 -2.45
CA LEU A 15 -8.46 7.16 -3.68
C LEU A 15 -9.28 7.44 -4.95
N GLN A 16 -10.35 8.24 -4.85
CA GLN A 16 -11.12 8.63 -6.03
C GLN A 16 -10.21 9.33 -7.06
N ASN A 17 -10.27 8.86 -8.31
CA ASN A 17 -9.42 9.33 -9.43
C ASN A 17 -7.91 9.16 -9.21
N LYS A 18 -7.49 8.33 -8.26
CA LYS A 18 -6.08 7.98 -8.01
C LYS A 18 -5.82 6.52 -8.33
N ARG A 19 -4.57 6.17 -8.61
CA ARG A 19 -4.11 4.79 -8.76
C ARG A 19 -3.27 4.43 -7.55
N GLY A 20 -3.65 3.39 -6.82
CA GLY A 20 -2.94 2.99 -5.62
C GLY A 20 -3.72 1.96 -4.81
N GLY A 21 -3.22 1.67 -3.62
CA GLY A 21 -3.95 0.88 -2.64
C GLY A 21 -3.77 1.45 -1.24
N ILE A 22 -4.73 1.15 -0.36
CA ILE A 22 -4.66 1.45 1.07
C ILE A 22 -4.87 0.14 1.80
N VAL A 23 -3.95 -0.18 2.71
CA VAL A 23 -4.10 -1.25 3.69
C VAL A 23 -3.99 -0.63 5.07
N ALA A 24 -4.99 -0.89 5.93
CA ALA A 24 -4.94 -0.54 7.34
C ALA A 24 -4.98 -1.83 8.16
N ILE A 25 -4.08 -1.93 9.12
CA ILE A 25 -3.89 -3.09 9.98
C ILE A 25 -3.93 -2.65 11.44
N GLU A 26 -4.57 -3.42 12.30
CA GLU A 26 -4.43 -3.32 13.75
C GLU A 26 -3.13 -4.03 14.16
N PRO A 27 -2.07 -3.30 14.61
CA PRO A 27 -0.77 -3.92 14.88
C PRO A 27 -0.79 -4.95 15.99
N GLU A 28 -1.65 -4.81 17.00
CA GLU A 28 -1.69 -5.74 18.14
C GLU A 28 -2.27 -7.11 17.77
N THR A 29 -3.29 -7.13 16.90
CA THR A 29 -4.04 -8.33 16.53
C THR A 29 -3.69 -8.87 15.14
N GLY A 30 -3.14 -8.02 14.28
CA GLY A 30 -2.92 -8.29 12.86
C GLY A 30 -4.18 -8.21 12.00
N GLU A 31 -5.29 -7.72 12.55
CA GLU A 31 -6.55 -7.62 11.82
C GLU A 31 -6.47 -6.59 10.69
N ILE A 32 -6.98 -6.96 9.51
CA ILE A 32 -7.06 -6.04 8.37
C ILE A 32 -8.38 -5.28 8.46
N LEU A 33 -8.27 -3.96 8.69
CA LEU A 33 -9.41 -3.06 8.83
C LEU A 33 -9.84 -2.47 7.47
N VAL A 34 -8.88 -2.28 6.56
CA VAL A 34 -9.11 -1.71 5.22
C VAL A 34 -8.23 -2.43 4.20
N ASN A 35 -8.80 -2.74 3.04
CA ASN A 35 -8.06 -3.12 1.83
C ASN A 35 -8.73 -2.50 0.60
N VAL A 36 -8.21 -1.37 0.13
CA VAL A 36 -8.70 -0.66 -1.04
C VAL A 36 -7.67 -0.76 -2.15
N SER A 37 -8.10 -1.05 -3.37
CA SER A 37 -7.30 -0.98 -4.60
C SER A 37 -8.05 -0.13 -5.62
N THR A 38 -7.39 0.86 -6.20
CA THR A 38 -7.95 1.70 -7.26
C THR A 38 -6.98 1.83 -8.45
N PRO A 39 -7.51 1.94 -9.69
CA PRO A 39 -8.91 1.88 -10.08
C PRO A 39 -9.48 0.45 -9.95
N THR A 40 -10.78 0.33 -9.68
CA THR A 40 -11.51 -0.95 -9.51
C THR A 40 -12.73 -1.02 -10.42
N TYR A 41 -13.51 -2.10 -10.34
CA TYR A 41 -14.72 -2.35 -11.13
C TYR A 41 -15.92 -2.63 -10.22
N ALA A 42 -17.13 -2.47 -10.78
CA ALA A 42 -18.37 -2.81 -10.09
C ALA A 42 -18.54 -4.36 -10.07
N PRO A 43 -18.68 -5.00 -8.89
CA PRO A 43 -18.66 -6.47 -8.79
C PRO A 43 -19.75 -7.19 -9.58
N ASP A 44 -20.90 -6.53 -9.79
CA ASP A 44 -22.03 -7.01 -10.57
C ASP A 44 -21.68 -7.28 -12.04
N LEU A 45 -20.66 -6.62 -12.59
CA LEU A 45 -20.15 -6.88 -13.94
C LEU A 45 -19.64 -8.31 -14.12
N LEU A 46 -19.20 -8.96 -13.04
CA LEU A 46 -18.66 -10.32 -13.08
C LEU A 46 -19.67 -11.40 -12.68
N VAL A 47 -20.96 -11.06 -12.68
CA VAL A 47 -22.06 -11.99 -12.35
C VAL A 47 -22.99 -12.17 -13.57
N GLY A 48 -23.63 -13.32 -13.68
CA GLY A 48 -24.66 -13.59 -14.68
C GLY A 48 -24.13 -13.85 -16.09
N ARG A 49 -25.00 -13.65 -17.09
CA ARG A 49 -24.76 -14.10 -18.48
C ARG A 49 -23.66 -13.31 -19.20
N SER A 50 -23.52 -12.01 -18.88
CA SER A 50 -22.52 -11.13 -19.51
C SER A 50 -21.13 -11.19 -18.86
N ARG A 51 -20.94 -12.04 -17.85
CA ARG A 51 -19.66 -12.17 -17.11
C ARG A 51 -18.45 -12.33 -18.03
N SER A 52 -18.52 -13.23 -19.01
CA SER A 52 -17.37 -13.54 -19.87
C SER A 52 -16.96 -12.36 -20.74
N GLU A 53 -17.93 -11.63 -21.27
CA GLU A 53 -17.70 -10.42 -22.06
C GLU A 53 -17.10 -9.31 -21.21
N ASN A 54 -17.72 -9.01 -20.07
CA ASN A 54 -17.25 -7.99 -19.12
C ASN A 54 -15.84 -8.31 -18.60
N PHE A 55 -15.57 -9.58 -18.28
CA PHE A 55 -14.24 -10.00 -17.83
C PHE A 55 -13.17 -9.74 -18.90
N ASN A 56 -13.46 -10.01 -20.18
CA ASN A 56 -12.52 -9.73 -21.26
C ASN A 56 -12.24 -8.23 -21.40
N VAL A 57 -13.27 -7.37 -21.25
CA VAL A 57 -13.08 -5.91 -21.24
C VAL A 57 -12.17 -5.49 -20.09
N LEU A 58 -12.47 -5.93 -18.86
CA LEU A 58 -11.68 -5.57 -17.67
C LEU A 58 -10.25 -6.10 -17.71
N LYS A 59 -10.05 -7.31 -18.25
CA LYS A 59 -8.74 -7.94 -18.43
C LYS A 59 -7.88 -7.19 -19.45
N ASN A 60 -8.50 -6.67 -20.51
CA ASN A 60 -7.80 -5.97 -21.58
C ASN A 60 -7.51 -4.50 -21.25
N ASP A 61 -8.07 -3.96 -20.15
CA ASP A 61 -7.69 -2.63 -19.64
C ASP A 61 -6.29 -2.68 -18.99
N THR A 62 -5.26 -2.49 -19.81
CA THR A 62 -3.85 -2.50 -19.38
C THR A 62 -3.42 -1.22 -18.66
N ILE A 63 -4.21 -0.15 -18.78
CA ILE A 63 -3.92 1.18 -18.23
C ILE A 63 -4.41 1.26 -16.78
N ASN A 64 -5.66 0.91 -16.53
CA ASN A 64 -6.26 0.98 -15.20
C ASN A 64 -6.14 -0.34 -14.45
N ARG A 65 -6.01 -1.48 -15.15
CA ARG A 65 -5.84 -2.82 -14.54
C ARG A 65 -6.81 -3.03 -13.36
N PRO A 66 -8.13 -2.98 -13.59
CA PRO A 66 -9.13 -3.02 -12.51
C PRO A 66 -9.20 -4.37 -11.78
N LEU A 67 -8.74 -5.45 -12.41
CA LEU A 67 -8.65 -6.79 -11.80
C LEU A 67 -7.40 -6.97 -10.91
N PHE A 68 -6.51 -5.98 -10.86
CA PHE A 68 -5.25 -6.05 -10.11
C PHE A 68 -5.43 -5.49 -8.70
N ASP A 69 -5.27 -6.34 -7.68
CA ASP A 69 -5.23 -5.92 -6.29
C ASP A 69 -3.86 -5.31 -5.97
N ARG A 70 -3.81 -3.98 -5.90
CA ARG A 70 -2.57 -3.23 -5.64
C ARG A 70 -2.12 -3.34 -4.19
N GLY A 71 -3.04 -3.58 -3.24
CA GLY A 71 -2.72 -3.73 -1.83
C GLY A 71 -1.99 -5.04 -1.56
N LEU A 72 -2.35 -6.11 -2.29
CA LEU A 72 -1.81 -7.45 -2.07
C LEU A 72 -0.77 -7.87 -3.12
N GLN A 73 -0.93 -7.49 -4.38
CA GLN A 73 -0.08 -7.94 -5.49
C GLN A 73 0.87 -6.84 -6.00
N GLY A 74 0.67 -5.60 -5.57
CA GLY A 74 1.49 -4.45 -5.96
C GLY A 74 2.91 -4.56 -5.41
N GLN A 75 3.89 -4.74 -6.30
CA GLN A 75 5.31 -4.70 -5.95
C GLN A 75 5.93 -3.41 -6.48
N TYR A 76 6.10 -2.45 -5.59
CA TYR A 76 6.74 -1.17 -5.88
C TYR A 76 8.04 -1.07 -5.09
N PRO A 77 9.07 -0.38 -5.60
CA PRO A 77 10.21 -0.01 -4.77
C PRO A 77 9.70 0.71 -3.51
N PRO A 78 10.02 0.22 -2.30
CA PRO A 78 9.34 0.67 -1.07
C PRO A 78 9.73 2.09 -0.64
N GLY A 79 10.73 2.70 -1.29
CA GLY A 79 11.13 4.09 -1.07
C GLY A 79 11.67 4.37 0.34
N SER A 80 11.57 5.62 0.77
CA SER A 80 12.04 6.06 2.10
C SER A 80 11.45 5.34 3.31
N PRO A 81 10.18 4.86 3.31
CA PRO A 81 9.66 4.03 4.40
C PRO A 81 10.53 2.83 4.76
N PHE A 82 11.20 2.21 3.78
CA PHE A 82 12.06 1.05 4.02
C PHE A 82 13.29 1.37 4.88
N LYS A 83 13.66 2.65 4.99
CA LYS A 83 14.81 3.06 5.80
C LYS A 83 14.60 2.81 7.30
N LEU A 84 13.36 2.72 7.77
CA LEU A 84 13.06 2.32 9.15
C LEU A 84 13.55 0.89 9.44
N VAL A 85 13.34 -0.04 8.51
CA VAL A 85 13.80 -1.43 8.64
C VAL A 85 15.33 -1.47 8.68
N ASN A 86 16.00 -0.79 7.75
CA ASN A 86 17.46 -0.72 7.73
C ASN A 86 18.04 -0.07 9.00
N ALA A 87 17.40 0.98 9.50
CA ALA A 87 17.81 1.64 10.74
C ALA A 87 17.66 0.71 11.95
N LEU A 88 16.56 -0.04 12.04
CA LEU A 88 16.34 -1.01 13.11
C LEU A 88 17.40 -2.13 13.08
N VAL A 89 17.71 -2.66 11.89
CA VAL A 89 18.78 -3.66 11.72
C VAL A 89 20.13 -3.07 12.12
N ALA A 90 20.49 -1.88 11.63
CA ALA A 90 21.76 -1.24 11.97
C ALA A 90 21.89 -0.95 13.48
N PHE A 91 20.77 -0.63 14.14
CA PHE A 91 20.73 -0.45 15.59
C PHE A 91 20.93 -1.77 16.33
N GLN A 92 20.28 -2.85 15.88
CA GLN A 92 20.42 -4.18 16.46
C GLN A 92 21.83 -4.76 16.30
N GLU A 93 22.48 -4.51 15.16
CA GLU A 93 23.86 -4.90 14.87
C GLU A 93 24.91 -3.98 15.55
N GLY A 94 24.47 -2.95 16.29
CA GLY A 94 25.35 -1.99 16.97
C GLY A 94 26.10 -1.03 16.05
N ALA A 95 25.78 -0.99 14.76
CA ALA A 95 26.39 -0.09 13.78
C ALA A 95 26.00 1.37 13.99
N ILE A 96 24.83 1.63 14.59
CA ILE A 96 24.37 2.97 14.98
C ILE A 96 23.83 2.98 16.41
N THR A 97 23.73 4.17 17.00
CA THR A 97 23.13 4.42 18.32
C THR A 97 22.06 5.52 18.20
N PRO A 98 21.18 5.72 19.20
CA PRO A 98 20.17 6.78 19.16
C PRO A 98 20.77 8.20 19.11
N ARG A 99 22.07 8.34 19.41
CA ARG A 99 22.81 9.61 19.33
C ARG A 99 23.72 9.70 18.10
N PHE A 100 23.69 8.69 17.23
CA PHE A 100 24.48 8.67 16.01
C PHE A 100 24.12 9.86 15.12
N ARG A 101 25.13 10.59 14.64
CA ARG A 101 24.96 11.75 13.77
C ARG A 101 25.99 11.69 12.65
N VAL A 102 25.56 12.07 11.46
CA VAL A 102 26.43 12.23 10.29
C VAL A 102 26.26 13.66 9.81
N LEU A 103 27.40 14.34 9.61
CA LEU A 103 27.42 15.63 8.92
C LEU A 103 27.25 15.36 7.43
N CYS A 104 26.19 15.86 6.81
CA CYS A 104 26.12 15.90 5.35
C CYS A 104 26.35 17.30 4.85
N ASN A 105 27.39 17.43 4.03
CA ASN A 105 27.75 18.70 3.44
C ASN A 105 27.04 18.95 2.10
N GLU A 106 26.51 17.95 1.39
CA GLU A 106 25.84 18.16 0.10
C GLU A 106 24.75 17.09 -0.22
N GLY A 107 23.54 17.29 0.30
CA GLY A 107 22.32 17.02 -0.48
C GLY A 107 21.53 15.73 -0.27
N THR A 108 21.99 14.72 0.49
CA THR A 108 21.06 13.68 0.98
C THR A 108 21.59 13.02 2.26
N ILE A 109 20.94 13.26 3.40
CA ILE A 109 20.98 12.35 4.55
C ILE A 109 19.62 11.69 4.65
N MET A 110 19.60 10.38 4.85
CA MET A 110 18.51 9.76 5.57
C MET A 110 19.06 9.11 6.82
N ALA A 111 19.18 9.91 7.86
CA ALA A 111 19.38 9.44 9.22
C ALA A 111 18.80 10.49 10.16
N GLU A 112 17.48 10.70 10.08
CA GLU A 112 16.76 11.28 11.19
C GLU A 112 15.75 10.23 11.65
N LEU A 113 16.15 9.48 12.68
CA LEU A 113 15.24 8.65 13.45
C LEU A 113 14.61 9.59 14.48
N ILE A 114 13.52 10.25 14.10
CA ILE A 114 12.65 10.90 15.08
C ILE A 114 11.87 9.76 15.75
N LEU A 115 12.30 9.40 16.96
CA LEU A 115 11.46 8.69 17.93
C LEU A 115 10.60 9.72 18.66
#